data_AF-A0A958EUR8-F1
#
_entry.id   AF-A0A958EUR8-F1
#
_cell.length_a   1.000
_cell.length_b   1.000
_cell.length_c   1.000
_cell.angle_alpha   90.00
_cell.angle_beta   90.00
_cell.angle_gamma   90.00
#
_symmetry.space_group_name_H-M   'P 1'
#
loop_
_entity.id
_entity.type
_entity.pdbx_description
1 polymer ?
#
loop_
_entity_poly.entity_id
_entity_poly.type
_entity_poly.pdbx_seq_one_letter_code
_entity_poly.pdbx_strand_id
1 'polypeptide(L)'
;MSYLKQSIGVIVNREEIYLRHAFLTKENQFEIKKSKTISNTPKEFWQAGIWLENQIGNHPEVPTVVVLEAVGQYHQPIIHFLNEQGYSVYVILPKATN
;
A
#
# COMPACT_ATOMS: atom_id res chain seq x y z
N MET A 1 -17.22 -14.87 -1.66
CA MET A 1 -16.99 -13.58 -0.98
C MET A 1 -17.10 -12.47 -2.02
N SER A 2 -17.77 -11.36 -1.73
CA SER A 2 -17.84 -10.21 -2.66
C SER A 2 -17.23 -8.98 -1.97
N TYR A 3 -16.30 -8.32 -2.64
CA TYR A 3 -15.59 -7.15 -2.11
C TYR A 3 -16.21 -5.85 -2.62
N LEU A 4 -16.27 -4.83 -1.77
CA LEU A 4 -16.69 -3.46 -2.13
C LEU A 4 -15.51 -2.61 -2.56
N LYS A 5 -14.39 -2.72 -1.83
CA LYS A 5 -13.17 -1.94 -2.04
C LYS A 5 -11.98 -2.79 -1.64
N GLN A 6 -10.83 -2.50 -2.24
CA GLN A 6 -9.54 -2.99 -1.79
C GLN A 6 -8.60 -1.81 -1.53
N SER A 7 -7.65 -2.02 -0.63
CA SER A 7 -6.67 -1.02 -0.27
C SER A 7 -5.29 -1.63 -0.10
N ILE A 8 -4.28 -0.85 -0.45
CA ILE A 8 -2.89 -1.12 -0.13
C ILE A 8 -2.49 -0.14 0.96
N GLY A 9 -2.31 -0.65 2.18
CA GLY A 9 -1.67 0.10 3.26
C GLY A 9 -0.16 0.03 3.10
N VAL A 10 0.51 1.18 3.13
CA VAL A 10 1.96 1.33 3.06
C VAL A 10 2.44 2.04 4.31
N ILE A 11 3.32 1.38 5.07
CA ILE A 11 4.01 1.99 6.20
C ILE A 11 5.48 2.03 5.85
N VAL A 12 6.08 3.21 5.90
CA VAL A 12 7.49 3.42 5.56
C VAL A 12 8.24 3.79 6.83
N ASN A 13 9.31 3.05 7.12
CA ASN A 13 10.31 3.46 8.10
C ASN A 13 11.67 3.57 7.40
N ARG A 14 12.75 3.78 8.17
CA ARG A 14 14.07 4.06 7.59
C ARG A 14 14.62 2.90 6.75
N GLU A 15 14.39 1.67 7.17
CA GLU A 15 15.04 0.48 6.62
C GLU A 15 14.10 -0.40 5.82
N GLU A 16 12.79 -0.33 6.09
CA GLU A 16 11.78 -1.22 5.54
C GLU A 16 10.54 -0.45 5.06
N ILE A 17 9.84 -1.09 4.13
CA ILE A 17 8.50 -0.68 3.69
C ILE A 17 7.60 -1.89 3.91
N TYR A 18 6.55 -1.70 4.71
CA TYR A 18 5.51 -2.70 4.93
C TYR A 18 4.32 -2.40 4.03
N LEU A 19 3.96 -3.37 3.20
CA LEU A 19 2.81 -3.35 2.32
C LEU A 19 1.75 -4.31 2.87
N ARG A 20 0.50 -3.87 2.94
CA ARG A 20 -0.64 -4.69 3.37
C ARG A 20 -1.79 -4.56 2.39
N HIS A 21 -2.28 -5.67 1.88
CA HIS A 21 -3.44 -5.73 1.01
C HIS A 21 -4.65 -6.10 1.85
N ALA A 22 -5.64 -5.22 1.85
CA ALA A 22 -6.85 -5.38 2.61
C ALA A 22 -8.09 -5.15 1.77
N PHE A 23 -9.21 -5.73 2.20
CA PHE A 23 -10.51 -5.62 1.57
C PHE A 23 -11.55 -5.13 2.57
N LEU A 24 -12.50 -4.37 2.04
CA LEU A 24 -13.80 -4.16 2.67
C LEU A 24 -14.81 -5.07 1.96
N THR A 25 -15.44 -5.98 2.67
CA THR A 25 -16.47 -6.87 2.11
C THR A 25 -17.81 -6.17 2.02
N LYS A 26 -18.76 -6.76 1.27
CA LYS A 26 -20.16 -6.27 1.21
C LYS A 26 -20.88 -6.33 2.56
N GLU A 27 -20.39 -7.18 3.46
CA GLU A 27 -20.87 -7.32 4.83
C GLU A 27 -20.20 -6.33 5.80
N ASN A 28 -19.49 -5.32 5.28
CA ASN A 28 -18.74 -4.31 6.04
C ASN A 28 -17.62 -4.89 6.92
N GLN A 29 -17.07 -6.05 6.55
CA GLN A 29 -15.93 -6.63 7.26
C GLN A 29 -14.61 -6.17 6.63
N PHE A 30 -13.63 -5.84 7.48
CA PHE A 30 -12.28 -5.51 7.04
C PHE A 30 -11.38 -6.73 7.17
N GLU A 31 -10.68 -7.06 6.09
CA GLU A 31 -9.84 -8.26 6.04
C GLU A 31 -8.47 -7.93 5.44
N ILE A 32 -7.40 -8.24 6.18
CA ILE A 32 -6.04 -8.21 5.64
C ILE A 32 -5.77 -9.57 5.01
N LYS A 33 -5.53 -9.62 3.70
CA LYS A 33 -5.30 -10.89 2.99
C LYS A 33 -3.84 -11.23 2.86
N LYS A 34 -2.99 -10.24 2.59
CA LYS A 34 -1.57 -10.44 2.33
C LYS A 34 -0.75 -9.26 2.83
N SER A 35 0.48 -9.56 3.20
CA SER A 35 1.50 -8.58 3.55
C SER A 35 2.80 -8.87 2.83
N LYS A 36 3.57 -7.83 2.58
CA LYS A 36 4.94 -7.93 2.10
C LYS A 36 5.81 -6.89 2.80
N THR A 37 7.01 -7.28 3.17
CA THR A 37 8.05 -6.36 3.62
C THR A 37 9.14 -6.32 2.57
N ILE A 38 9.60 -5.13 2.23
CA ILE A 38 10.77 -4.91 1.38
C ILE A 38 11.71 -3.92 2.06
N SER A 39 12.98 -3.91 1.67
CA SER A 39 13.89 -2.85 2.13
C SER A 39 13.49 -1.49 1.56
N ASN A 40 13.65 -0.43 2.35
CA ASN A 40 13.47 0.95 1.91
C ASN A 40 14.69 1.43 1.12
N THR A 41 14.93 0.82 -0.04
CA THR A 41 15.95 1.25 -0.97
C THR A 41 15.36 1.30 -2.38
N PRO A 42 15.72 2.29 -3.23
CA PRO A 42 15.17 2.40 -4.58
C PRO A 42 15.33 1.13 -5.42
N LYS A 43 16.43 0.39 -5.19
CA LYS A 43 16.69 -0.89 -5.85
C LYS A 43 15.63 -1.95 -5.54
N GLU A 44 14.93 -1.87 -4.41
CA GLU A 44 13.92 -2.86 -4.03
C GLU A 44 12.49 -2.41 -4.34
N PHE A 45 12.27 -1.18 -4.82
CA PHE A 45 10.92 -0.65 -5.06
C PHE A 45 10.19 -1.39 -6.19
N TRP A 46 10.89 -1.93 -7.19
CA TRP A 46 10.27 -2.76 -8.23
C TRP A 46 9.55 -3.98 -7.63
N GLN A 47 10.04 -4.51 -6.49
CA GLN A 47 9.36 -5.60 -5.78
C GLN A 47 8.00 -5.18 -5.22
N ALA A 48 7.83 -3.90 -4.85
CA ALA A 48 6.53 -3.35 -4.49
C ALA A 48 5.64 -3.28 -5.73
N GLY A 49 6.13 -2.74 -6.84
CA GLY A 49 5.38 -2.64 -8.10
C GLY A 49 4.81 -4.00 -8.55
N ILE A 50 5.66 -5.02 -8.65
CA ILE A 50 5.23 -6.38 -9.00
C ILE A 50 4.22 -6.94 -7.99
N TRP A 51 4.45 -6.71 -6.70
CA TRP A 51 3.54 -7.24 -5.67
C TRP A 51 2.16 -6.57 -5.72
N LEU A 52 2.11 -5.26 -6.00
CA LEU A 52 0.89 -4.49 -6.17
C LEU A 52 0.10 -4.95 -7.39
N GLU A 53 0.77 -5.06 -8.54
CA GLU A 53 0.16 -5.55 -9.78
C GLU A 53 -0.47 -6.93 -9.57
N ASN A 54 0.26 -7.85 -8.93
CA ASN A 54 -0.26 -9.18 -8.62
C ASN A 54 -1.44 -9.15 -7.64
N GLN A 55 -1.43 -8.29 -6.63
CA GLN A 55 -2.49 -8.24 -5.62
C GLN A 55 -3.77 -7.61 -6.18
N ILE A 56 -3.63 -6.49 -6.88
CA ILE A 56 -4.73 -5.74 -7.48
C ILE A 56 -5.32 -6.51 -8.67
N GLY A 57 -4.45 -7.12 -9.50
CA GLY A 57 -4.83 -7.89 -10.67
C GLY A 57 -5.63 -9.18 -10.37
N ASN A 58 -5.65 -9.66 -9.13
CA ASN A 58 -6.55 -10.75 -8.72
C ASN A 58 -8.03 -10.31 -8.65
N HIS A 59 -8.29 -9.00 -8.53
CA HIS A 59 -9.61 -8.40 -8.38
C HIS A 59 -9.71 -7.06 -9.13
N PRO A 60 -9.49 -7.04 -10.46
CA PRO A 60 -9.41 -5.80 -11.24
C PRO A 60 -10.70 -4.98 -11.24
N GLU A 61 -11.84 -5.62 -10.99
CA GLU A 61 -13.16 -4.99 -10.87
C GLU A 61 -13.38 -4.24 -9.56
N VAL A 62 -12.56 -4.51 -8.54
CA VAL A 62 -12.70 -3.92 -7.20
C VAL A 62 -11.87 -2.63 -7.12
N PRO A 63 -12.48 -1.47 -6.86
CA PRO A 63 -11.76 -0.21 -6.75
C PRO A 63 -10.62 -0.28 -5.73
N THR A 64 -9.45 0.21 -6.13
CA THR A 64 -8.23 0.19 -5.32
C THR A 64 -7.81 1.59 -4.89
N VAL A 65 -7.38 1.73 -3.63
CA VAL A 65 -6.66 2.91 -3.13
C VAL A 65 -5.33 2.51 -2.51
N VAL A 66 -4.27 3.29 -2.75
CA VAL A 66 -2.99 3.13 -2.05
C VAL A 66 -2.92 4.20 -0.96
N VAL A 67 -2.82 3.78 0.29
CA VAL A 67 -2.79 4.64 1.46
C VAL A 67 -1.43 4.49 2.11
N LEU A 68 -0.71 5.60 2.27
CA LEU A 68 0.64 5.61 2.82
C LEU A 68 0.69 6.45 4.09
N GLU A 69 1.18 5.87 5.18
CA GLU A 69 1.48 6.61 6.41
C GLU A 69 2.90 7.19 6.33
N ALA A 70 3.00 8.52 6.34
CA ALA A 70 4.26 9.24 6.20
C ALA A 70 4.96 9.41 7.56
N VAL A 71 5.74 8.40 7.98
CA VAL A 71 6.55 8.51 9.20
C VAL A 71 7.95 9.06 8.88
N GLY A 72 8.27 10.26 9.36
CA GLY A 72 9.56 10.92 9.11
C GLY A 72 9.78 11.26 7.63
N GLN A 73 11.03 11.39 7.19
CA GLN A 73 11.38 11.82 5.81
C GLN A 73 11.57 10.67 4.80
N TYR A 74 11.53 9.42 5.24
CA TYR A 74 11.97 8.27 4.45
C TYR A 74 10.95 7.78 3.41
N HIS A 75 9.77 8.41 3.33
CA HIS A 75 8.66 8.00 2.47
C HIS A 75 8.70 8.60 1.06
N GLN A 76 9.41 9.72 0.85
CA GLN A 76 9.39 10.43 -0.42
C GLN A 76 9.82 9.57 -1.63
N PRO A 77 10.90 8.76 -1.54
CA PRO A 77 11.34 7.98 -2.69
C PRO A 77 10.30 6.94 -3.15
N ILE A 78 9.65 6.25 -2.22
CA ILE A 78 8.64 5.24 -2.57
C ILE A 78 7.35 5.89 -3.09
N ILE A 79 6.95 7.06 -2.56
CA ILE A 79 5.81 7.82 -3.12
C ILE A 79 6.10 8.19 -4.58
N HIS A 80 7.29 8.71 -4.86
CA HIS A 80 7.67 9.10 -6.20
C HIS A 80 7.62 7.90 -7.15
N PHE A 81 8.22 6.78 -6.76
CA PHE A 81 8.17 5.53 -7.52
C PHE A 81 6.72 5.08 -7.80
N LEU A 82 5.86 5.02 -6.77
CA LEU A 82 4.47 4.57 -6.93
C LEU A 82 3.67 5.51 -7.86
N ASN A 83 3.92 6.82 -7.78
CA ASN A 83 3.32 7.80 -8.66
C ASN A 83 3.78 7.63 -10.13
N GLU A 84 5.06 7.36 -10.36
CA GLU A 84 5.59 7.06 -11.71
C GLU A 84 5.00 5.75 -12.29
N GLN A 85 4.65 4.79 -11.44
CA GLN A 85 3.95 3.57 -11.84
C GLN A 85 2.44 3.79 -12.07
N GLY A 86 1.94 5.02 -11.94
CA GLY A 86 0.53 5.37 -12.19
C GLY A 86 -0.42 5.13 -11.01
N TYR A 87 0.09 4.81 -9.82
CA TYR A 87 -0.75 4.64 -8.63
C TYR A 87 -1.11 6.00 -8.02
N SER A 88 -2.38 6.19 -7.68
CA SER A 88 -2.82 7.28 -6.81
C SER A 88 -2.47 6.97 -5.35
N VAL A 89 -1.53 7.72 -4.78
CA VAL A 89 -1.07 7.55 -3.40
C VAL A 89 -1.69 8.62 -2.50
N TYR A 90 -2.47 8.17 -1.52
CA TYR A 90 -3.05 9.02 -0.49
C TYR A 90 -2.16 9.00 0.74
N VAL A 91 -1.52 10.14 1.02
CA VAL A 91 -0.61 10.28 2.17
C VAL A 91 -1.41 10.67 3.41
N ILE A 92 -1.28 9.89 4.47
CA ILE A 92 -1.84 10.16 5.80
C ILE A 92 -0.69 10.57 6.72
N LEU A 93 -0.88 11.66 7.45
CA LEU A 93 0.05 12.07 8.49
C LEU A 93 -0.11 11.16 9.72
N PRO A 94 0.99 10.68 10.31
CA PRO A 94 0.92 9.87 11.51
C PRO A 94 0.20 10.66 12.60
N LYS A 95 -0.74 9.99 13.26
CA LYS A 95 -1.48 10.60 14.36
C LYS A 95 -0.51 10.73 15.54
N ALA A 96 -0.39 11.93 16.12
CA ALA A 96 0.30 12.08 17.40
C ALA A 96 -0.39 11.16 18.40
N THR A 97 0.32 10.15 18.90
CA THR A 97 -0.15 9.33 20.02
C THR A 97 -0.04 10.20 21.27
N ASN A 98 -1.18 10.72 21.74
CA ASN A 98 -1.31 11.24 23.10
C ASN A 98 -1.31 10.08 24.10
#